data_AF-A0A6P0W564-F1
#
_entry.id   AF-A0A6P0W564-F1
#
_cell.length_a   1.000
_cell.length_b   1.000
_cell.length_c   1.000
_cell.angle_alpha   90.00
_cell.angle_beta   90.00
_cell.angle_gamma   90.00
#
_symmetry.space_group_name_H-M   'P 1'
#
loop_
_entity.id
_entity.type
_entity.pdbx_description
1 polymer ?
#
loop_
_entity_poly.entity_id
_entity_poly.type
_entity_poly.pdbx_seq_one_letter_code
_entity_poly.pdbx_strand_id
1 'polypeptide(L)'
;MSNPPLYVTITPHREFLPADTPDQKLFVMLKLRPTKEVAVELPSTSFAFVIDTSGSMYEVVEGDTKPTGRVYTQDGNDYEEVIGGKTKIDIVIESLLNLVRSNQLGGSDRIAIIQFDDQASTIVGLTPATETSQLEAGIEKLRNYSGGTCMGEGMEQTLTMLSGQTMTSRHALIFTDGQAFDEEECRELAKQFSENGIPITALGVGDYNEDLLINLSDTTAGHLHHIVSGDATGTDVAIRDLPQILFREFSQAQQEVINNLTLTAKTVKGVKLTRVVRAYPDQAEFPLIQYPYLIGTAMANDETVFILEFTIDSHSSSRVRIAQLGLTYDIPGQNRRGELPPQNVVVQFVPGQSGAAQVDPEVMGYVQQCNISQLVTQATRLADSNPEEAGKLLDTARRMTVRIGNQAMLDSLNQAQDELRKTRKISSGTRKTIKMGSRGKTIKMTGDINSDLSEEQIRNLSGT
;
A
#
# COMPACT_ATOMS: atom_id res chain seq x y z
N MET A 1 32.30 -2.86 -18.93
CA MET A 1 30.96 -2.29 -18.71
C MET A 1 30.54 -2.70 -17.31
N SER A 2 30.25 -1.75 -16.42
CA SER A 2 29.70 -2.07 -15.10
C SER A 2 28.35 -2.77 -15.28
N ASN A 3 28.05 -3.75 -14.43
CA ASN A 3 26.73 -4.38 -14.43
C ASN A 3 25.64 -3.32 -14.16
N PRO A 4 24.44 -3.46 -14.75
CA PRO A 4 23.34 -2.55 -14.45
C PRO A 4 22.94 -2.68 -12.98
N PRO A 5 22.59 -1.59 -12.28
CA PRO A 5 22.24 -1.65 -10.85
C PRO A 5 20.95 -2.44 -10.57
N LEU A 6 20.08 -2.56 -11.58
CA LEU A 6 18.78 -3.22 -11.53
C LEU A 6 18.65 -4.19 -12.70
N TYR A 7 18.37 -5.47 -12.41
CA TYR A 7 17.94 -6.42 -13.44
C TYR A 7 16.46 -6.21 -13.73
N VAL A 8 16.12 -6.16 -15.02
CA VAL A 8 14.76 -5.92 -15.49
C VAL A 8 14.38 -6.94 -16.54
N THR A 9 13.25 -7.61 -16.33
CA THR A 9 12.63 -8.51 -17.29
C THR A 9 11.25 -7.97 -17.67
N ILE A 10 10.97 -7.90 -18.97
CA ILE A 10 9.69 -7.45 -19.51
C ILE A 10 9.08 -8.62 -20.28
N THR A 11 7.96 -9.14 -19.80
CA THR A 11 7.33 -10.34 -20.35
C THR A 11 5.86 -10.05 -20.67
N PRO A 12 5.45 -10.03 -21.95
CA PRO A 12 4.04 -9.99 -22.28
C PRO A 12 3.40 -11.34 -21.94
N HIS A 13 2.15 -11.34 -21.46
CA HIS A 13 1.44 -12.60 -21.18
C HIS A 13 1.18 -13.42 -22.45
N ARG A 14 1.29 -12.84 -23.64
CA ARG A 14 1.26 -13.56 -24.92
C ARG A 14 2.03 -12.79 -25.99
N GLU A 15 2.64 -13.52 -26.91
CA GLU A 15 3.37 -12.95 -28.03
C GLU A 15 2.49 -12.77 -29.28
N PHE A 16 1.37 -13.49 -29.34
CA PHE A 16 0.45 -13.49 -30.48
C PHE A 16 -0.92 -12.94 -30.07
N LEU A 17 -1.49 -12.06 -30.90
CA LEU A 17 -2.81 -11.47 -30.72
C LEU A 17 -3.66 -11.69 -31.98
N PRO A 18 -4.98 -11.91 -31.87
CA PRO A 18 -5.87 -11.92 -33.02
C PRO A 18 -5.78 -10.62 -33.82
N ALA A 19 -5.58 -10.72 -35.14
CA ALA A 19 -5.70 -9.60 -36.04
C ALA A 19 -7.16 -9.15 -36.18
N ASP A 20 -7.36 -7.90 -36.59
CA ASP A 20 -8.65 -7.30 -36.92
C ASP A 20 -9.70 -7.34 -35.79
N THR A 21 -9.25 -7.55 -34.56
CA THR A 21 -10.07 -7.62 -33.34
C THR A 21 -9.84 -6.36 -32.49
N PRO A 22 -10.88 -5.54 -32.24
CA PRO A 22 -10.73 -4.35 -31.40
C PRO A 22 -10.69 -4.68 -29.90
N ASP A 23 -10.32 -3.68 -29.10
CA ASP A 23 -10.41 -3.68 -27.62
C ASP A 23 -9.69 -4.85 -26.94
N GLN A 24 -8.58 -5.31 -27.52
CA GLN A 24 -7.80 -6.41 -26.97
C GLN A 24 -6.99 -5.96 -25.76
N LYS A 25 -6.87 -6.85 -24.77
CA LYS A 25 -6.04 -6.63 -23.57
C LYS A 25 -4.68 -7.31 -23.70
N LEU A 26 -3.63 -6.54 -23.44
CA LEU A 26 -2.28 -7.05 -23.23
C LEU A 26 -1.78 -6.75 -21.82
N PHE A 27 -1.57 -7.80 -21.03
CA PHE A 27 -0.82 -7.74 -19.79
C PHE A 27 0.67 -7.90 -20.07
N VAL A 28 1.48 -7.04 -19.47
CA VAL A 28 2.94 -7.10 -19.51
C VAL A 28 3.44 -7.09 -18.08
N MET A 29 4.21 -8.11 -17.72
CA MET A 29 4.94 -8.15 -16.46
C MET A 29 6.25 -7.38 -16.59
N LEU A 30 6.49 -6.47 -15.66
CA LEU A 30 7.77 -5.81 -15.44
C LEU A 30 8.32 -6.32 -14.10
N LYS A 31 9.30 -7.22 -14.18
CA LYS A 31 9.95 -7.83 -13.02
C LYS A 31 11.30 -7.16 -12.78
N LEU A 32 11.49 -6.63 -11.59
CA LEU A 32 12.68 -5.89 -11.18
C LEU A 32 13.39 -6.66 -10.08
N ARG A 33 14.73 -6.70 -10.14
CA ARG A 33 15.56 -7.27 -9.08
C ARG A 33 16.83 -6.46 -8.90
N PRO A 34 16.99 -5.73 -7.79
CA PRO A 34 18.24 -5.04 -7.50
C PRO A 34 19.43 -6.00 -7.50
N THR A 35 20.57 -5.54 -8.00
CA THR A 35 21.80 -6.32 -7.94
C THR A 35 22.28 -6.50 -6.50
N LYS A 36 23.14 -7.49 -6.26
CA LYS A 36 23.76 -7.69 -4.94
C LYS A 36 24.52 -6.46 -4.45
N GLU A 37 25.15 -5.71 -5.35
CA GLU A 37 25.88 -4.48 -5.03
C GLU A 37 24.94 -3.39 -4.51
N VAL A 38 23.77 -3.21 -5.15
CA VAL A 38 22.75 -2.26 -4.68
C VAL A 38 22.05 -2.77 -3.42
N ALA A 39 21.79 -4.08 -3.32
CA ALA A 39 21.02 -4.68 -2.23
C ALA A 39 21.72 -4.67 -0.86
N VAL A 40 23.03 -4.40 -0.79
CA VAL A 40 23.78 -4.31 0.48
C VAL A 40 23.97 -2.88 0.97
N GLU A 41 23.70 -1.89 0.13
CA GLU A 41 23.79 -0.47 0.47
C GLU A 41 22.39 0.07 0.77
N LEU A 42 21.94 -0.16 2.00
CA LEU A 42 20.61 0.26 2.45
C LEU A 42 20.49 1.79 2.39
N PRO A 43 19.33 2.32 1.97
CA PRO A 43 19.06 3.75 1.96
C PRO A 43 19.02 4.30 3.39
N SER A 44 19.37 5.58 3.55
CA SER A 44 18.86 6.32 4.71
C SER A 44 17.34 6.45 4.61
N THR A 45 16.70 6.67 5.74
CA THR A 45 15.27 6.87 5.84
C THR A 45 14.93 8.21 6.45
N SER A 46 13.82 8.80 6.02
CA SER A 46 13.21 9.97 6.61
C SER A 46 11.76 9.63 6.95
N PHE A 47 11.50 9.39 8.23
CA PHE A 47 10.18 9.05 8.74
C PHE A 47 9.54 10.27 9.38
N ALA A 48 8.30 10.55 9.03
CA ALA A 48 7.47 11.52 9.73
C ALA A 48 6.31 10.79 10.41
N PHE A 49 6.22 10.91 11.73
CA PHE A 49 5.10 10.39 12.51
C PHE A 49 4.11 11.53 12.75
N VAL A 50 2.89 11.36 12.22
CA VAL A 50 1.77 12.29 12.31
C VAL A 50 0.79 11.69 13.30
N ILE A 51 0.66 12.32 14.47
CA ILE A 51 0.06 11.69 15.64
C ILE A 51 -1.14 12.49 16.09
N ASP A 52 -2.29 11.84 16.10
CA ASP A 52 -3.52 12.37 16.69
C ASP A 52 -3.34 12.53 18.20
N THR A 53 -3.58 13.73 18.70
CA THR A 53 -3.56 14.06 20.14
C THR A 53 -4.93 14.51 20.65
N SER A 54 -6.00 14.17 19.93
CA SER A 54 -7.39 14.42 20.33
C SER A 54 -7.80 13.61 21.57
N GLY A 55 -8.96 13.92 22.13
CA GLY A 55 -9.38 13.41 23.44
C GLY A 55 -9.56 11.89 23.47
N SER A 56 -10.01 11.29 22.37
CA SER A 56 -10.21 9.84 22.23
C SER A 56 -8.91 9.05 22.36
N MET A 57 -7.77 9.66 22.02
CA MET A 57 -6.45 9.05 22.19
C MET A 57 -6.05 8.87 23.66
N TYR A 58 -6.73 9.53 24.59
CA TYR A 58 -6.54 9.40 26.04
C TYR A 58 -7.46 8.34 26.68
N GLU A 59 -8.24 7.61 25.88
CA GLU A 59 -9.00 6.46 26.35
C GLU A 59 -8.06 5.34 26.81
N VAL A 60 -8.33 4.76 27.98
CA VAL A 60 -7.56 3.63 28.54
C VAL A 60 -7.90 2.34 27.79
N VAL A 61 -6.86 1.66 27.31
CA VAL A 61 -6.97 0.46 26.46
C VAL A 61 -6.26 -0.75 27.04
N GLU A 62 -5.38 -0.57 28.02
CA GLU A 62 -4.65 -1.67 28.67
C GLU A 62 -4.47 -1.41 30.18
N GLY A 63 -4.52 -2.47 30.99
CA GLY A 63 -4.21 -2.41 32.43
C GLY A 63 -5.39 -2.07 33.36
N ASP A 64 -5.14 -2.16 34.66
CA ASP A 64 -6.16 -1.94 35.69
C ASP A 64 -6.46 -0.45 35.91
N THR A 65 -7.74 -0.10 35.94
CA THR A 65 -8.22 1.25 36.19
C THR A 65 -8.94 1.36 37.54
N LYS A 66 -8.94 2.56 38.10
CA LYS A 66 -9.75 2.93 39.27
C LYS A 66 -10.56 4.16 38.95
N PRO A 67 -11.90 4.13 39.09
CA PRO A 67 -12.72 5.31 38.94
C PRO A 67 -12.32 6.45 39.87
N THR A 68 -12.31 7.69 39.37
CA THR A 68 -12.16 8.88 40.21
C THR A 68 -13.50 9.34 40.80
N GLY A 69 -14.60 8.81 40.26
CA GLY A 69 -15.97 9.23 40.59
C GLY A 69 -16.40 10.53 39.91
N ARG A 70 -15.58 11.08 39.00
CA ARG A 70 -15.98 12.20 38.13
C ARG A 70 -16.52 11.65 36.82
N VAL A 71 -17.65 12.20 36.40
CA VAL A 71 -18.24 11.93 35.08
C VAL A 71 -18.26 13.23 34.31
N TYR A 72 -17.89 13.18 33.03
CA TYR A 72 -17.99 14.30 32.12
C TYR A 72 -18.68 13.85 30.83
N THR A 73 -19.40 14.77 30.21
CA THR A 73 -20.06 14.51 28.93
C THR A 73 -19.18 15.05 27.81
N GLN A 74 -18.83 14.21 26.85
CA GLN A 74 -18.09 14.55 25.65
C GLN A 74 -18.80 13.93 24.44
N ASP A 75 -18.99 14.70 23.37
CA ASP A 75 -19.67 14.24 22.13
C ASP A 75 -21.03 13.56 22.35
N GLY A 76 -21.75 13.97 23.40
CA GLY A 76 -23.06 13.42 23.77
C GLY A 76 -23.02 12.10 24.54
N ASN A 77 -21.83 11.58 24.87
CA ASN A 77 -21.62 10.39 25.68
C ASN A 77 -21.08 10.77 27.07
N ASP A 78 -21.49 10.05 28.11
CA ASP A 78 -20.98 10.21 29.47
C ASP A 78 -19.76 9.31 29.69
N TYR A 79 -18.65 9.91 30.09
CA TYR A 79 -17.39 9.23 30.38
C TYR A 79 -17.07 9.33 31.87
N GLU A 80 -16.74 8.20 32.47
CA GLU A 80 -16.19 8.16 33.83
C GLU A 80 -14.66 8.36 33.76
N GLU A 81 -14.16 9.37 34.46
CA GLU A 81 -12.73 9.58 34.58
C GLU A 81 -12.14 8.46 35.46
N VAL A 82 -11.08 7.84 34.96
CA VAL A 82 -10.35 6.78 35.65
C VAL A 82 -8.88 7.15 35.80
N ILE A 83 -8.24 6.58 36.83
CA ILE A 83 -6.78 6.61 37.00
C ILE A 83 -6.20 5.20 36.86
N GLY A 84 -4.96 5.10 36.38
CA GLY A 84 -4.32 3.83 36.07
C GLY A 84 -4.58 3.37 34.64
N GLY A 85 -4.07 2.20 34.30
CA GLY A 85 -4.01 1.70 32.92
C GLY A 85 -3.09 2.53 32.02
N LYS A 86 -3.10 2.17 30.74
CA LYS A 86 -2.40 2.83 29.63
C LYS A 86 -3.43 3.26 28.59
N THR A 87 -3.28 4.49 28.14
CA THR A 87 -4.10 5.07 27.06
C THR A 87 -3.58 4.71 25.68
N LYS A 88 -4.34 4.97 24.62
CA LYS A 88 -3.87 4.79 23.23
C LYS A 88 -2.59 5.62 22.98
N ILE A 89 -2.58 6.88 23.41
CA ILE A 89 -1.43 7.77 23.28
C ILE A 89 -0.23 7.30 24.10
N ASP A 90 -0.43 6.70 25.28
CA ASP A 90 0.66 6.07 26.04
C ASP A 90 1.35 4.98 25.23
N ILE A 91 0.58 4.14 24.55
CA ILE A 91 1.13 3.05 23.75
C ILE A 91 1.84 3.58 22.50
N VAL A 92 1.32 4.64 21.86
CA VAL A 92 2.02 5.33 20.76
C VAL A 92 3.35 5.91 21.23
N ILE A 93 3.36 6.63 22.36
CA ILE A 93 4.57 7.18 22.98
C ILE A 93 5.57 6.08 23.30
N GLU A 94 5.15 5.01 23.97
CA GLU A 94 6.01 3.87 24.28
C GLU A 94 6.58 3.23 23.01
N SER A 95 5.78 3.11 21.95
CA SER A 95 6.20 2.55 20.66
C SER A 95 7.29 3.41 20.01
N LEU A 96 7.12 4.73 20.00
CA LEU A 96 8.10 5.67 19.46
C LEU A 96 9.39 5.70 20.29
N LEU A 97 9.28 5.72 21.62
CA LEU A 97 10.44 5.63 22.50
C LEU A 97 11.21 4.32 22.29
N ASN A 98 10.49 3.20 22.15
CA ASN A 98 11.10 1.91 21.86
C ASN A 98 11.82 1.93 20.51
N LEU A 99 11.21 2.54 19.47
CA LEU A 99 11.85 2.69 18.17
C LEU A 99 13.17 3.47 18.27
N VAL A 100 13.13 4.64 18.91
CA VAL A 100 14.31 5.51 19.11
C VAL A 100 15.41 4.81 19.93
N ARG A 101 15.04 4.02 20.95
CA ARG A 101 15.99 3.32 21.83
C ARG A 101 16.54 2.01 21.27
N SER A 102 15.93 1.47 20.22
CA SER A 102 16.21 0.13 19.71
C SER A 102 17.57 -0.06 19.04
N ASN A 103 18.28 1.04 18.75
CA ASN A 103 19.47 1.08 17.87
C ASN A 103 19.24 0.47 16.47
N GLN A 104 17.98 0.29 16.03
CA GLN A 104 17.67 -0.18 14.66
C GLN A 104 17.82 0.95 13.64
N LEU A 105 17.60 2.19 14.07
CA LEU A 105 17.82 3.38 13.25
C LEU A 105 19.33 3.62 13.08
N GLY A 106 19.79 3.68 11.85
CA GLY A 106 21.16 4.02 11.48
C GLY A 106 21.46 5.52 11.64
N GLY A 107 22.74 5.87 11.62
CA GLY A 107 23.20 7.25 11.84
C GLY A 107 22.75 8.27 10.81
N SER A 108 22.31 7.82 9.64
CA SER A 108 21.79 8.65 8.54
C SER A 108 20.27 8.80 8.55
N ASP A 109 19.57 8.02 9.40
CA ASP A 109 18.12 8.06 9.46
C ASP A 109 17.64 9.32 10.18
N ARG A 110 16.46 9.80 9.79
CA ARG A 110 15.85 11.01 10.33
C ARG A 110 14.41 10.74 10.74
N ILE A 111 14.04 11.35 11.86
CA ILE A 111 12.69 11.28 12.42
C ILE A 111 12.13 12.69 12.56
N ALA A 112 10.89 12.85 12.16
CA ALA A 112 10.05 13.99 12.50
C ALA A 112 8.80 13.53 13.25
N ILE A 113 8.31 14.37 14.15
CA ILE A 113 7.11 14.15 14.95
C ILE A 113 6.23 15.37 14.81
N ILE A 114 5.04 15.15 14.26
CA ILE A 114 4.00 16.14 14.06
C ILE A 114 2.82 15.67 14.91
N GLN A 115 2.31 16.53 15.78
CA GLN A 115 1.03 16.29 16.43
C GLN A 115 -0.06 17.02 15.67
N PHE A 116 -1.27 16.48 15.69
CA PHE A 116 -2.46 17.17 15.21
C PHE A 116 -3.65 16.93 16.14
N ASP A 117 -4.42 17.99 16.31
CA ASP A 117 -5.64 18.07 17.08
C ASP A 117 -6.53 19.15 16.43
N ASP A 118 -7.03 20.17 17.12
CA ASP A 118 -7.64 21.37 16.55
C ASP A 118 -6.68 22.12 15.59
N GLN A 119 -5.37 21.93 15.77
CA GLN A 119 -4.30 22.49 14.95
C GLN A 119 -3.20 21.43 14.72
N ALA A 120 -2.35 21.62 13.71
CA ALA A 120 -1.12 20.83 13.58
C ALA A 120 0.12 21.58 14.08
N SER A 121 1.01 20.86 14.78
CA SER A 121 2.31 21.41 15.16
C SER A 121 3.45 20.39 15.04
N THR A 122 4.58 20.86 14.51
CA THR A 122 5.82 20.09 14.46
C THR A 122 6.48 20.11 15.84
N ILE A 123 6.40 18.99 16.56
CA ILE A 123 7.04 18.80 17.86
C ILE A 123 8.53 18.55 17.72
N VAL A 124 8.90 17.79 16.67
CA VAL A 124 10.26 17.52 16.28
C VAL A 124 10.36 17.60 14.76
N GLY A 125 11.16 18.52 14.22
CA GLY A 125 11.49 18.53 12.79
C GLY A 125 12.43 17.37 12.42
N LEU A 126 12.75 17.17 11.13
CA LEU A 126 13.63 16.09 10.66
C LEU A 126 15.00 16.05 11.35
N THR A 127 15.05 15.29 12.44
CA THR A 127 16.17 15.21 13.38
C THR A 127 16.88 13.88 13.18
N PRO A 128 18.23 13.84 13.15
CA PRO A 128 18.96 12.57 13.07
C PRO A 128 18.53 11.61 14.18
N ALA A 129 18.36 10.33 13.84
CA ALA A 129 17.96 9.29 14.79
C ALA A 129 18.95 9.13 15.96
N THR A 130 20.19 9.59 15.79
CA THR A 130 21.23 9.60 16.81
C THR A 130 21.01 10.64 17.91
N GLU A 131 20.20 11.67 17.66
CA GLU A 131 19.87 12.71 18.66
C GLU A 131 18.76 12.23 19.61
N THR A 132 18.96 11.06 20.21
CA THR A 132 17.94 10.33 20.99
C THR A 132 17.37 11.18 22.12
N SER A 133 18.20 11.96 22.83
CA SER A 133 17.73 12.84 23.90
C SER A 133 16.76 13.92 23.42
N GLN A 134 16.97 14.49 22.23
CA GLN A 134 16.06 15.47 21.64
C GLN A 134 14.76 14.80 21.20
N LEU A 135 14.85 13.62 20.56
CA LEU A 135 13.71 12.84 20.11
C LEU A 135 12.83 12.43 21.30
N GLU A 136 13.42 11.85 22.35
CA GLU A 136 12.70 11.44 23.56
C GLU A 136 12.01 12.63 24.25
N ALA A 137 12.71 13.76 24.40
CA ALA A 137 12.11 14.97 24.96
C ALA A 137 10.97 15.54 24.09
N GLY A 138 11.01 15.32 22.78
CA GLY A 138 9.92 15.65 21.87
C GLY A 138 8.73 14.71 22.01
N ILE A 139 8.97 13.40 22.01
CA ILE A 139 7.93 12.36 22.17
C ILE A 139 7.14 12.58 23.46
N GLU A 140 7.81 12.89 24.57
CA GLU A 140 7.13 13.11 25.85
C GLU A 140 6.17 14.33 25.84
N LYS A 141 6.33 15.28 24.90
CA LYS A 141 5.41 16.42 24.77
C LYS A 141 4.06 16.03 24.18
N LEU A 142 3.95 14.87 23.53
CA LEU A 142 2.68 14.36 22.97
C LEU A 142 1.64 14.03 24.05
N ARG A 143 2.04 14.00 25.33
CA ARG A 143 1.13 13.81 26.48
C ARG A 143 0.25 15.03 26.76
N ASN A 144 0.53 16.16 26.10
CA ASN A 144 -0.25 17.37 26.28
C ASN A 144 -1.46 17.33 25.34
N TYR A 145 -2.63 17.54 25.92
CA TYR A 145 -3.92 17.45 25.24
C TYR A 145 -4.36 18.81 24.67
N SER A 146 -4.94 18.76 23.46
CA SER A 146 -5.87 19.77 22.92
C SER A 146 -7.05 19.08 22.22
N GLY A 147 -8.17 19.80 22.03
CA GLY A 147 -9.37 19.26 21.37
C GLY A 147 -9.20 19.06 19.86
N GLY A 148 -10.24 18.64 19.14
CA GLY A 148 -10.32 18.59 17.66
C GLY A 148 -9.44 17.57 16.91
N THR A 149 -9.64 17.49 15.57
CA THR A 149 -8.93 16.57 14.67
C THR A 149 -8.80 17.15 13.24
N CYS A 150 -7.76 17.94 13.00
CA CYS A 150 -7.38 18.57 11.72
C CYS A 150 -6.20 17.80 11.09
N MET A 151 -6.51 16.63 10.52
CA MET A 151 -5.50 15.70 10.00
C MET A 151 -4.78 16.27 8.76
N GLY A 152 -5.50 17.03 7.94
CA GLY A 152 -4.99 17.68 6.73
C GLY A 152 -3.83 18.63 7.01
N GLU A 153 -3.93 19.46 8.05
CA GLU A 153 -2.83 20.35 8.44
C GLU A 153 -1.56 19.55 8.83
N GLY A 154 -1.73 18.43 9.54
CA GLY A 154 -0.62 17.54 9.91
C GLY A 154 0.03 16.88 8.69
N MET A 155 -0.81 16.47 7.72
CA MET A 155 -0.37 15.95 6.43
C MET A 155 0.37 17.01 5.61
N GLU A 156 -0.09 18.25 5.57
CA GLU A 156 0.54 19.35 4.81
C GLU A 156 1.95 19.68 5.36
N GLN A 157 2.09 19.80 6.69
CA GLN A 157 3.39 20.02 7.33
C GLN A 157 4.36 18.87 7.02
N THR A 158 3.85 17.64 7.05
CA THR A 158 4.62 16.44 6.75
C THR A 158 5.08 16.41 5.29
N LEU A 159 4.18 16.70 4.34
CA LEU A 159 4.49 16.75 2.92
C LEU A 159 5.56 17.80 2.63
N THR A 160 5.43 19.00 3.20
CA THR A 160 6.41 20.08 3.04
C THR A 160 7.79 19.65 3.53
N MET A 161 7.83 18.95 4.66
CA MET A 161 9.07 18.51 5.29
C MET A 161 9.77 17.37 4.51
N LEU A 162 9.00 16.40 4.02
CA LEU A 162 9.53 15.22 3.31
C LEU A 162 9.78 15.47 1.81
N SER A 163 8.97 16.30 1.15
CA SER A 163 9.12 16.60 -0.29
C SER A 163 10.48 17.22 -0.63
N GLY A 164 11.06 18.00 0.30
CA GLY A 164 12.39 18.58 0.16
C GLY A 164 13.56 17.60 0.32
N GLN A 165 13.32 16.37 0.77
CA GLN A 165 14.37 15.36 0.94
C GLN A 165 14.60 14.57 -0.36
N THR A 166 15.87 14.33 -0.69
CA THR A 166 16.29 13.58 -1.89
C THR A 166 17.28 12.49 -1.52
N MET A 167 17.37 11.42 -2.32
CA MET A 167 18.31 10.31 -2.08
C MET A 167 18.17 9.73 -0.67
N THR A 168 16.94 9.53 -0.24
CA THR A 168 16.55 8.87 1.01
C THR A 168 15.18 8.23 0.79
N SER A 169 14.91 7.11 1.45
CA SER A 169 13.55 6.57 1.53
C SER A 169 12.70 7.47 2.43
N ARG A 170 11.49 7.85 2.03
CA ARG A 170 10.65 8.83 2.73
C ARG A 170 9.29 8.22 3.01
N HIS A 171 8.87 8.23 4.26
CA HIS A 171 7.63 7.57 4.70
C HIS A 171 6.89 8.45 5.70
N ALA A 172 5.57 8.51 5.55
CA ALA A 172 4.68 9.16 6.51
C ALA A 172 3.84 8.09 7.23
N LEU A 173 3.82 8.15 8.57
CA LEU A 173 3.00 7.26 9.40
C LEU A 173 1.96 8.11 10.12
N ILE A 174 0.68 7.84 9.88
CA ILE A 174 -0.42 8.58 10.48
C ILE A 174 -1.10 7.70 11.53
N PHE A 175 -1.12 8.12 12.79
CA PHE A 175 -1.86 7.47 13.87
C PHE A 175 -3.10 8.28 14.15
N THR A 176 -4.26 7.64 14.15
CA THR A 176 -5.53 8.30 14.48
C THR A 176 -6.52 7.28 15.00
N ASP A 177 -7.42 7.74 15.85
CA ASP A 177 -8.55 6.96 16.35
C ASP A 177 -9.92 7.59 16.03
N GLY A 178 -9.93 8.65 15.22
CA GLY A 178 -11.11 9.50 15.01
C GLY A 178 -11.52 9.74 13.56
N GLN A 179 -12.55 10.58 13.41
CA GLN A 179 -13.03 11.11 12.14
C GLN A 179 -12.33 12.46 11.88
N ALA A 180 -11.62 12.59 10.76
CA ALA A 180 -11.05 13.87 10.37
C ALA A 180 -12.16 14.83 9.93
N PHE A 181 -12.14 16.10 10.36
CA PHE A 181 -13.12 17.09 9.89
C PHE A 181 -12.83 17.58 8.45
N ASP A 182 -11.60 17.38 7.99
CA ASP A 182 -11.00 17.89 6.75
C ASP A 182 -10.71 16.77 5.74
N GLU A 183 -11.64 15.81 5.60
CA GLU A 183 -11.43 14.63 4.76
C GLU A 183 -11.11 14.96 3.29
N GLU A 184 -11.78 15.95 2.71
CA GLU A 184 -11.56 16.33 1.29
C GLU A 184 -10.14 16.84 1.07
N GLU A 185 -9.63 17.65 2.00
CA GLU A 185 -8.26 18.15 1.98
C GLU A 185 -7.25 17.01 2.15
N CYS A 186 -7.49 16.08 3.08
CA CYS A 186 -6.66 14.89 3.26
C CYS A 186 -6.55 14.07 1.95
N ARG A 187 -7.67 13.90 1.22
CA ARG A 187 -7.69 13.18 -0.07
C ARG A 187 -6.91 13.91 -1.16
N GLU A 188 -6.92 15.23 -1.18
CA GLU A 188 -6.12 16.01 -2.14
C GLU A 188 -4.63 15.96 -1.79
N LEU A 189 -4.29 16.10 -0.51
CA LEU A 189 -2.92 15.94 -0.03
C LEU A 189 -2.38 14.54 -0.37
N ALA A 190 -3.17 13.47 -0.22
CA ALA A 190 -2.76 12.12 -0.61
C ALA A 190 -2.29 12.02 -2.08
N LYS A 191 -2.91 12.77 -3.00
CA LYS A 191 -2.43 12.84 -4.39
C LYS A 191 -1.06 13.49 -4.47
N GLN A 192 -0.83 14.58 -3.75
CA GLN A 192 0.46 15.26 -3.71
C GLN A 192 1.55 14.39 -3.06
N PHE A 193 1.22 13.62 -2.01
CA PHE A 193 2.10 12.59 -1.44
C PHE A 193 2.47 11.55 -2.50
N SER A 194 1.48 11.07 -3.27
CA SER A 194 1.68 10.12 -4.38
C SER A 194 2.59 10.70 -5.47
N GLU A 195 2.37 11.94 -5.91
CA GLU A 195 3.21 12.64 -6.89
C GLU A 195 4.65 12.84 -6.41
N ASN A 196 4.84 12.99 -5.10
CA ASN A 196 6.16 13.11 -4.48
C ASN A 196 6.80 11.76 -4.14
N GLY A 197 6.12 10.62 -4.36
CA GLY A 197 6.65 9.31 -4.03
C GLY A 197 6.81 9.04 -2.54
N ILE A 198 5.90 9.59 -1.73
CA ILE A 198 5.90 9.44 -0.28
C ILE A 198 4.68 8.58 0.10
N PRO A 199 4.86 7.28 0.37
CA PRO A 199 3.79 6.43 0.86
C PRO A 199 3.30 6.86 2.25
N ILE A 200 2.00 6.71 2.47
CA ILE A 200 1.35 6.89 3.77
C ILE A 200 1.01 5.52 4.33
N THR A 201 1.59 5.18 5.48
CA THR A 201 1.14 4.08 6.33
C THR A 201 0.17 4.64 7.37
N ALA A 202 -1.11 4.32 7.24
CA ALA A 202 -2.13 4.70 8.19
C ALA A 202 -2.29 3.64 9.30
N LEU A 203 -2.31 4.06 10.56
CA LEU A 203 -2.51 3.22 11.74
C LEU A 203 -3.78 3.69 12.43
N GLY A 204 -4.89 3.04 12.10
CA GLY A 204 -6.22 3.38 12.62
C GLY A 204 -6.54 2.58 13.88
N VAL A 205 -6.70 3.26 15.02
CA VAL A 205 -7.04 2.65 16.31
C VAL A 205 -8.54 2.72 16.56
N GLY A 206 -9.21 1.59 16.81
CA GLY A 206 -10.64 1.61 17.11
C GLY A 206 -11.53 2.12 15.96
N ASP A 207 -12.40 3.10 16.26
CA ASP A 207 -13.47 3.61 15.38
C ASP A 207 -13.06 4.89 14.63
N TYR A 208 -12.31 4.73 13.54
CA TYR A 208 -11.88 5.81 12.65
C TYR A 208 -12.63 5.79 11.31
N ASN A 209 -12.43 6.83 10.48
CA ASN A 209 -12.93 6.84 9.11
C ASN A 209 -12.16 5.85 8.23
N GLU A 210 -12.69 4.63 8.08
CA GLU A 210 -12.08 3.56 7.30
C GLU A 210 -11.87 3.95 5.84
N ASP A 211 -12.87 4.58 5.20
CA ASP A 211 -12.83 4.96 3.78
C ASP A 211 -11.79 6.06 3.51
N LEU A 212 -11.54 6.95 4.48
CA LEU A 212 -10.48 7.93 4.40
C LEU A 212 -9.11 7.26 4.47
N LEU A 213 -8.80 6.51 5.54
CA LEU A 213 -7.47 5.90 5.71
C LEU A 213 -7.13 4.89 4.60
N ILE A 214 -8.15 4.15 4.14
CA ILE A 214 -8.06 3.34 2.93
C ILE A 214 -7.65 4.20 1.74
N ASN A 215 -8.29 5.34 1.52
CA ASN A 215 -7.98 6.18 0.37
C ASN A 215 -6.58 6.78 0.47
N LEU A 216 -6.14 7.22 1.66
CA LEU A 216 -4.79 7.76 1.86
C LEU A 216 -3.72 6.71 1.52
N SER A 217 -3.86 5.51 2.07
CA SER A 217 -2.92 4.41 1.84
C SER A 217 -2.99 3.84 0.42
N ASP A 218 -4.19 3.67 -0.17
CA ASP A 218 -4.37 3.21 -1.55
C ASP A 218 -3.75 4.22 -2.55
N THR A 219 -4.02 5.53 -2.38
CA THR A 219 -3.58 6.58 -3.32
C THR A 219 -2.06 6.75 -3.33
N THR A 220 -1.41 6.53 -2.19
CA THR A 220 0.03 6.73 -2.01
C THR A 220 0.84 5.44 -2.13
N ALA A 221 0.20 4.32 -2.48
CA ALA A 221 0.81 2.99 -2.50
C ALA A 221 1.44 2.56 -1.14
N GLY A 222 0.88 3.07 -0.04
CA GLY A 222 1.26 2.72 1.33
C GLY A 222 0.35 1.67 1.96
N HIS A 223 0.41 1.56 3.29
CA HIS A 223 -0.24 0.51 4.08
C HIS A 223 -1.36 1.03 4.99
N LEU A 224 -2.24 0.14 5.40
CA LEU A 224 -3.21 0.37 6.46
C LEU A 224 -3.04 -0.71 7.51
N HIS A 225 -2.88 -0.32 8.77
CA HIS A 225 -2.91 -1.21 9.92
C HIS A 225 -4.13 -0.88 10.79
N HIS A 226 -4.99 -1.87 10.98
CA HIS A 226 -6.09 -1.74 11.93
C HIS A 226 -5.61 -2.15 13.32
N ILE A 227 -5.57 -1.20 14.23
CA ILE A 227 -5.14 -1.40 15.61
C ILE A 227 -6.36 -1.60 16.51
N VAL A 228 -6.36 -2.67 17.31
CA VAL A 228 -7.43 -3.03 18.24
C VAL A 228 -6.91 -3.10 19.68
N SER A 229 -7.72 -2.66 20.65
CA SER A 229 -7.32 -2.63 22.07
C SER A 229 -7.18 -4.03 22.69
N GLY A 230 -7.89 -5.02 22.15
CA GLY A 230 -7.91 -6.40 22.65
C GLY A 230 -7.00 -7.37 21.89
N ASP A 231 -7.32 -8.66 21.99
CA ASP A 231 -6.65 -9.69 21.21
C ASP A 231 -6.96 -9.52 19.71
N ALA A 232 -5.89 -9.47 18.91
CA ALA A 232 -6.01 -9.41 17.46
C ALA A 232 -6.55 -10.71 16.86
N THR A 233 -7.39 -10.58 15.83
CA THR A 233 -7.84 -11.70 15.00
C THR A 233 -7.55 -11.41 13.54
N GLY A 234 -7.34 -12.45 12.73
CA GLY A 234 -7.12 -12.28 11.29
C GLY A 234 -5.88 -11.45 10.96
N THR A 235 -6.07 -10.25 10.43
CA THR A 235 -4.99 -9.30 10.09
C THR A 235 -4.99 -8.05 10.96
N ASP A 236 -5.81 -8.01 12.01
CA ASP A 236 -5.77 -6.93 12.99
C ASP A 236 -4.43 -6.95 13.74
N VAL A 237 -4.07 -5.79 14.28
CA VAL A 237 -2.88 -5.62 15.12
C VAL A 237 -3.35 -5.29 16.53
N ALA A 238 -2.95 -6.08 17.52
CA ALA A 238 -3.24 -5.74 18.90
C ALA A 238 -2.43 -4.51 19.27
N ILE A 239 -3.00 -3.57 20.02
CA ILE A 239 -2.35 -2.29 20.33
C ILE A 239 -1.00 -2.49 21.04
N ARG A 240 -0.87 -3.54 21.85
CA ARG A 240 0.39 -3.97 22.48
C ARG A 240 1.50 -4.36 21.50
N ASP A 241 1.14 -4.74 20.26
CA ASP A 241 2.06 -5.13 19.20
C ASP A 241 2.46 -3.94 18.30
N LEU A 242 1.92 -2.74 18.55
CA LEU A 242 2.24 -1.52 17.82
C LEU A 242 3.76 -1.25 17.71
N PRO A 243 4.58 -1.42 18.77
CA PRO A 243 6.04 -1.27 18.64
C PRO A 243 6.63 -2.16 17.53
N GLN A 244 6.16 -3.41 17.42
CA GLN A 244 6.64 -4.36 16.40
C GLN A 244 6.21 -3.98 14.99
N ILE A 245 5.03 -3.37 14.84
CA ILE A 245 4.59 -2.83 13.55
C ILE A 245 5.49 -1.67 13.11
N LEU A 246 5.82 -0.73 14.01
CA LEU A 246 6.72 0.36 13.65
C LEU A 246 8.11 -0.14 13.24
N PHE A 247 8.64 -1.13 13.95
CA PHE A 247 9.89 -1.78 13.54
C PHE A 247 9.79 -2.43 12.17
N ARG A 248 8.66 -3.07 11.86
CA ARG A 248 8.43 -3.71 10.56
C ARG A 248 8.38 -2.68 9.43
N GLU A 249 7.58 -1.63 9.56
CA GLU A 249 7.47 -0.57 8.55
C GLU A 249 8.84 0.09 8.30
N PHE A 250 9.56 0.39 9.38
CA PHE A 250 10.90 0.94 9.30
C PHE A 250 11.89 -0.02 8.61
N SER A 251 11.88 -1.30 9.00
CA SER A 251 12.75 -2.31 8.39
C SER A 251 12.44 -2.50 6.90
N GLN A 252 11.16 -2.46 6.53
CA GLN A 252 10.74 -2.55 5.13
C GLN A 252 11.22 -1.36 4.32
N ALA A 253 11.06 -0.14 4.82
CA ALA A 253 11.57 1.06 4.15
C ALA A 253 13.09 1.03 3.96
N GLN A 254 13.85 0.47 4.90
CA GLN A 254 15.29 0.22 4.73
C GLN A 254 15.61 -0.85 3.68
N GLN A 255 14.68 -1.75 3.34
CA GLN A 255 14.90 -2.69 2.24
C GLN A 255 14.60 -2.07 0.87
N GLU A 256 13.99 -0.89 0.79
CA GLU A 256 13.70 -0.21 -0.47
C GLU A 256 14.95 0.46 -1.06
N VAL A 257 15.84 -0.34 -1.64
CA VAL A 257 17.12 0.16 -2.19
C VAL A 257 16.98 0.89 -3.54
N ILE A 258 15.81 0.76 -4.18
CA ILE A 258 15.42 1.55 -5.35
C ILE A 258 14.23 2.40 -4.96
N ASN A 259 14.36 3.72 -5.07
CA ASN A 259 13.29 4.68 -4.79
C ASN A 259 12.95 5.50 -6.02
N ASN A 260 11.83 6.21 -5.95
CA ASN A 260 11.35 7.10 -7.00
C ASN A 260 11.36 6.43 -8.39
N LEU A 261 10.92 5.17 -8.45
CA LEU A 261 10.90 4.39 -9.68
C LEU A 261 9.87 4.97 -10.61
N THR A 262 10.31 5.48 -11.75
CA THR A 262 9.49 6.19 -12.72
C THR A 262 9.49 5.47 -14.06
N LEU A 263 8.29 5.17 -14.56
CA LEU A 263 8.03 4.49 -15.82
C LEU A 263 7.76 5.48 -16.96
N THR A 264 8.54 5.35 -18.02
CA THR A 264 8.19 5.89 -19.33
C THR A 264 7.55 4.78 -20.17
N ALA A 265 6.33 5.02 -20.67
CA ALA A 265 5.66 4.11 -21.60
C ALA A 265 5.23 4.86 -22.85
N LYS A 266 5.98 4.70 -23.95
CA LYS A 266 5.63 5.27 -25.26
C LYS A 266 4.93 4.21 -26.10
N THR A 267 3.67 4.44 -26.43
CA THR A 267 2.86 3.49 -27.22
C THR A 267 2.71 3.92 -28.68
N VAL A 268 2.39 2.97 -29.56
CA VAL A 268 1.97 3.28 -30.93
C VAL A 268 0.50 3.71 -30.97
N LYS A 269 0.06 4.28 -32.11
CA LYS A 269 -1.34 4.65 -32.32
C LYS A 269 -2.25 3.44 -32.09
N GLY A 270 -3.32 3.65 -31.33
CA GLY A 270 -4.29 2.60 -30.99
C GLY A 270 -3.92 1.75 -29.78
N VAL A 271 -2.77 2.00 -29.13
CA VAL A 271 -2.36 1.31 -27.91
C VAL A 271 -2.33 2.29 -26.75
N LYS A 272 -2.97 1.93 -25.63
CA LYS A 272 -3.02 2.75 -24.41
C LYS A 272 -2.63 1.92 -23.20
N LEU A 273 -1.71 2.42 -22.38
CA LEU A 273 -1.50 1.93 -21.02
C LEU A 273 -2.69 2.38 -20.18
N THR A 274 -3.45 1.44 -19.63
CA THR A 274 -4.67 1.73 -18.85
C THR A 274 -4.52 1.51 -17.37
N ARG A 275 -3.55 0.70 -16.94
CA ARG A 275 -3.35 0.37 -15.53
C ARG A 275 -1.91 -0.06 -15.25
N VAL A 276 -1.40 0.31 -14.08
CA VAL A 276 -0.12 -0.16 -13.54
C VAL A 276 -0.33 -0.56 -12.08
N VAL A 277 0.00 -1.80 -11.76
CA VAL A 277 -0.17 -2.35 -10.40
C VAL A 277 1.10 -3.09 -10.00
N ARG A 278 1.65 -2.78 -8.82
CA ARG A 278 2.62 -3.66 -8.15
C ARG A 278 1.85 -4.89 -7.68
N ALA A 279 2.28 -6.05 -8.12
CA ALA A 279 1.65 -7.34 -7.84
C ALA A 279 2.40 -8.14 -6.75
N TYR A 280 3.64 -7.74 -6.44
CA TYR A 280 4.51 -8.37 -5.45
C TYR A 280 5.65 -7.39 -5.06
N PRO A 281 6.07 -7.32 -3.77
CA PRO A 281 5.72 -8.20 -2.64
C PRO A 281 4.38 -7.88 -1.94
N ASP A 282 3.79 -6.76 -2.29
CA ASP A 282 2.47 -6.30 -1.85
C ASP A 282 1.73 -5.71 -3.06
N GLN A 283 0.42 -5.50 -2.92
CA GLN A 283 -0.40 -4.91 -3.97
C GLN A 283 -0.64 -3.42 -3.78
N ALA A 284 -0.24 -2.64 -4.78
CA ALA A 284 -0.53 -1.22 -4.88
C ALA A 284 -0.77 -0.83 -6.34
N GLU A 285 -1.81 -0.05 -6.58
CA GLU A 285 -2.14 0.47 -7.91
C GLU A 285 -1.66 1.91 -8.04
N PHE A 286 -1.03 2.25 -9.17
CA PHE A 286 -0.42 3.56 -9.38
C PHE A 286 -1.26 4.41 -10.32
N PRO A 287 -1.57 5.66 -9.95
CA PRO A 287 -2.36 6.54 -10.79
C PRO A 287 -1.57 6.97 -12.03
N LEU A 288 -2.23 6.95 -13.19
CA LEU A 288 -1.64 7.39 -14.47
C LEU A 288 -1.91 8.89 -14.72
N ILE A 289 -1.60 9.74 -13.74
CA ILE A 289 -1.91 11.19 -13.76
C ILE A 289 -0.84 11.97 -14.53
N GLN A 290 0.42 11.90 -14.08
CA GLN A 290 1.52 12.68 -14.63
C GLN A 290 2.51 11.76 -15.36
N TYR A 291 2.81 12.08 -16.62
CA TYR A 291 3.87 11.41 -17.38
C TYR A 291 5.21 12.12 -17.17
N PRO A 292 6.33 11.39 -16.95
CA PRO A 292 6.42 9.94 -16.78
C PRO A 292 5.85 9.46 -15.43
N TYR A 293 5.37 8.22 -15.38
CA TYR A 293 4.53 7.73 -14.27
C TYR A 293 5.38 7.25 -13.09
N LEU A 294 5.14 7.77 -11.89
CA LEU A 294 5.77 7.25 -10.68
C LEU A 294 5.10 5.93 -10.25
N ILE A 295 5.91 4.87 -10.12
CA ILE A 295 5.44 3.50 -9.86
C ILE A 295 6.11 2.90 -8.60
N GLY A 296 6.59 3.73 -7.68
CA GLY A 296 7.00 3.32 -6.33
C GLY A 296 8.48 2.94 -6.19
N THR A 297 8.74 1.79 -5.58
CA THR A 297 10.05 1.36 -5.07
C THR A 297 10.37 -0.08 -5.50
N ALA A 298 11.61 -0.54 -5.29
CA ALA A 298 11.97 -1.96 -5.40
C ALA A 298 12.86 -2.42 -4.23
N MET A 299 12.59 -3.64 -3.76
CA MET A 299 13.16 -4.20 -2.53
C MET A 299 14.52 -4.87 -2.75
N ALA A 300 15.39 -4.79 -1.75
CA ALA A 300 16.64 -5.53 -1.69
C ALA A 300 16.38 -7.03 -1.61
N ASN A 301 17.27 -7.81 -2.22
CA ASN A 301 17.32 -9.28 -2.13
C ASN A 301 16.08 -10.05 -2.62
N ASP A 302 15.05 -9.38 -3.14
CA ASP A 302 13.88 -10.00 -3.74
C ASP A 302 13.53 -9.35 -5.10
N GLU A 303 12.47 -9.87 -5.72
CA GLU A 303 11.87 -9.28 -6.90
C GLU A 303 10.77 -8.29 -6.49
N THR A 304 10.59 -7.27 -7.32
CA THR A 304 9.39 -6.43 -7.31
C THR A 304 8.74 -6.58 -8.67
N VAL A 305 7.46 -6.95 -8.68
CA VAL A 305 6.75 -7.29 -9.92
C VAL A 305 5.62 -6.32 -10.14
N PHE A 306 5.58 -5.72 -11.32
CA PHE A 306 4.49 -4.88 -11.78
C PHE A 306 3.74 -5.56 -12.93
N ILE A 307 2.43 -5.41 -12.97
CA ILE A 307 1.59 -5.72 -14.12
C ILE A 307 1.16 -4.41 -14.77
N LEU A 308 1.51 -4.26 -16.04
CA LEU A 308 1.04 -3.19 -16.91
C LEU A 308 -0.08 -3.73 -17.79
N GLU A 309 -1.23 -3.06 -17.79
CA GLU A 309 -2.35 -3.41 -18.66
C GLU A 309 -2.46 -2.43 -19.83
N PHE A 310 -2.43 -2.97 -21.04
CA PHE A 310 -2.66 -2.20 -22.26
C PHE A 310 -4.00 -2.57 -22.90
N THR A 311 -4.72 -1.58 -23.38
CA THR A 311 -5.81 -1.77 -24.36
C THR A 311 -5.27 -1.48 -25.76
N ILE A 312 -5.62 -2.35 -26.70
CA ILE A 312 -5.14 -2.34 -28.08
C ILE A 312 -6.35 -2.32 -29.03
N ASP A 313 -6.43 -1.27 -29.86
CA ASP A 313 -7.39 -1.15 -30.96
C ASP A 313 -7.10 -2.22 -32.03
N SER A 314 -8.02 -2.36 -32.98
CA SER A 314 -7.86 -3.32 -34.08
C SER A 314 -6.61 -3.04 -34.92
N HIS A 315 -5.80 -4.07 -35.14
CA HIS A 315 -4.60 -4.03 -35.98
C HIS A 315 -4.65 -5.14 -37.03
N SER A 316 -4.21 -4.81 -38.25
CA SER A 316 -4.03 -5.79 -39.30
C SER A 316 -2.89 -6.76 -38.98
N SER A 317 -2.94 -7.95 -39.57
CA SER A 317 -1.91 -8.97 -39.35
C SER A 317 -0.50 -8.44 -39.67
N SER A 318 0.34 -8.35 -38.64
CA SER A 318 1.67 -7.76 -38.71
C SER A 318 2.42 -7.99 -37.40
N ARG A 319 3.76 -7.89 -37.44
CA ARG A 319 4.59 -7.83 -36.23
C ARG A 319 4.77 -6.38 -35.82
N VAL A 320 4.28 -6.01 -34.64
CA VAL A 320 4.19 -4.61 -34.20
C VAL A 320 4.91 -4.42 -32.88
N ARG A 321 5.77 -3.40 -32.83
CA ARG A 321 6.25 -2.85 -31.56
C ARG A 321 5.15 -1.99 -30.95
N ILE A 322 4.41 -2.53 -30.00
CA ILE A 322 3.26 -1.84 -29.40
C ILE A 322 3.65 -0.76 -28.39
N ALA A 323 4.78 -0.93 -27.71
CA ALA A 323 5.26 0.00 -26.70
C ALA A 323 6.79 0.04 -26.61
N GLN A 324 7.29 1.11 -26.01
CA GLN A 324 8.65 1.25 -25.52
C GLN A 324 8.60 1.62 -24.05
N LEU A 325 9.21 0.78 -23.21
CA LEU A 325 9.22 0.94 -21.75
C LEU A 325 10.63 1.29 -21.28
N GLY A 326 10.78 2.41 -20.58
CA GLY A 326 12.04 2.79 -19.93
C GLY A 326 11.80 3.14 -18.46
N LEU A 327 12.84 3.05 -17.65
CA LEU A 327 12.78 3.36 -16.22
C LEU A 327 13.85 4.38 -15.84
N THR A 328 13.52 5.26 -14.90
CA THR A 328 14.49 6.04 -14.14
C THR A 328 14.22 5.82 -12.66
N TYR A 329 15.26 5.87 -11.83
CA TYR A 329 15.13 5.64 -10.40
C TYR A 329 16.31 6.20 -9.63
N ASP A 330 16.09 6.41 -8.32
CA ASP A 330 17.12 6.77 -7.36
C ASP A 330 17.67 5.50 -6.67
N ILE A 331 18.96 5.51 -6.35
CA ILE A 331 19.65 4.50 -5.54
C ILE A 331 20.25 5.23 -4.33
N PRO A 332 19.47 5.47 -3.27
CA PRO A 332 19.92 6.34 -2.16
C PRO A 332 21.21 5.90 -1.49
N GLY A 333 21.37 4.59 -1.23
CA GLY A 333 22.59 4.06 -0.58
C GLY A 333 23.87 4.38 -1.35
N GLN A 334 23.78 4.50 -2.68
CA GLN A 334 24.88 4.87 -3.58
C GLN A 334 24.91 6.36 -3.94
N ASN A 335 23.95 7.15 -3.43
CA ASN A 335 23.75 8.55 -3.78
C ASN A 335 23.82 8.84 -5.29
N ARG A 336 23.14 8.01 -6.10
CA ARG A 336 23.13 8.15 -7.55
C ARG A 336 21.80 7.74 -8.16
N ARG A 337 21.63 8.07 -9.44
CA ARG A 337 20.50 7.65 -10.26
C ARG A 337 20.86 6.49 -11.15
N GLY A 338 19.88 5.62 -11.40
CA GLY A 338 19.95 4.59 -12.43
C GLY A 338 18.88 4.80 -13.49
N GLU A 339 19.09 4.15 -14.63
CA GLU A 339 18.13 4.13 -15.72
C GLU A 339 18.10 2.77 -16.40
N LEU A 340 16.94 2.45 -16.97
CA LEU A 340 16.79 1.44 -18.00
C LEU A 340 16.40 2.17 -19.29
N PRO A 341 17.25 2.15 -20.34
CA PRO A 341 16.91 2.76 -21.60
C PRO A 341 15.69 2.06 -22.23
N PRO A 342 14.90 2.76 -23.07
CA PRO A 342 13.66 2.21 -23.61
C PRO A 342 13.83 0.84 -24.28
N GLN A 343 13.09 -0.15 -23.77
CA GLN A 343 13.00 -1.51 -24.28
C GLN A 343 11.71 -1.70 -25.08
N ASN A 344 11.80 -2.42 -26.20
CA ASN A 344 10.65 -2.64 -27.08
C ASN A 344 9.76 -3.76 -26.54
N VAL A 345 8.46 -3.52 -26.47
CA VAL A 345 7.45 -4.58 -26.34
C VAL A 345 6.89 -4.86 -27.72
N VAL A 346 7.07 -6.09 -28.21
CA VAL A 346 6.70 -6.51 -29.57
C VAL A 346 5.74 -7.68 -29.48
N VAL A 347 4.67 -7.62 -30.27
CA VAL A 347 3.69 -8.70 -30.43
C VAL A 347 3.42 -8.94 -31.91
N GLN A 348 2.86 -10.10 -32.24
CA GLN A 348 2.51 -10.52 -33.59
C GLN A 348 0.99 -10.63 -33.71
N PHE A 349 0.37 -9.85 -34.59
CA PHE A 349 -1.04 -9.99 -34.94
C PHE A 349 -1.21 -11.08 -36.00
N VAL A 350 -2.01 -12.10 -35.70
CA VAL A 350 -2.22 -13.28 -36.55
C VAL A 350 -3.68 -13.40 -37.00
N PRO A 351 -3.96 -13.81 -38.25
CA PRO A 351 -5.33 -14.05 -38.69
C PRO A 351 -5.96 -15.24 -37.94
N GLY A 352 -7.21 -15.09 -37.50
CA GLY A 352 -7.94 -16.12 -36.75
C GLY A 352 -7.51 -16.23 -35.27
N GLN A 353 -8.24 -17.06 -34.50
CA GLN A 353 -8.05 -17.18 -33.04
C GLN A 353 -7.06 -18.27 -32.62
N SER A 354 -6.58 -19.10 -33.55
CA SER A 354 -5.85 -20.34 -33.21
C SER A 354 -4.43 -20.14 -32.65
N GLY A 355 -3.81 -18.97 -32.85
CA GLY A 355 -2.46 -18.66 -32.35
C GLY A 355 -2.43 -17.93 -31.00
N ALA A 356 -3.58 -17.48 -30.49
CA ALA A 356 -3.67 -16.59 -29.32
C ALA A 356 -3.81 -17.32 -27.98
N ALA A 357 -3.82 -18.65 -27.97
CA ALA A 357 -4.17 -19.46 -26.80
C ALA A 357 -3.02 -19.66 -25.80
N GLN A 358 -1.76 -19.60 -26.25
CA GLN A 358 -0.63 -19.80 -25.35
C GLN A 358 -0.35 -18.53 -24.56
N VAL A 359 -0.57 -18.60 -23.24
CA VAL A 359 -0.28 -17.53 -22.30
C VAL A 359 0.90 -17.87 -21.42
N ASP A 360 1.63 -16.85 -20.95
CA ASP A 360 2.66 -16.98 -19.94
C ASP A 360 2.00 -17.20 -18.56
N PRO A 361 2.21 -18.36 -17.91
CA PRO A 361 1.54 -18.73 -16.67
C PRO A 361 1.98 -17.85 -15.49
N GLU A 362 3.22 -17.35 -15.48
CA GLU A 362 3.70 -16.47 -14.42
C GLU A 362 3.00 -15.10 -14.50
N VAL A 363 2.93 -14.51 -15.70
CA VAL A 363 2.23 -13.25 -15.90
C VAL A 363 0.75 -13.39 -15.51
N MET A 364 0.11 -14.48 -15.96
CA MET A 364 -1.30 -14.72 -15.63
C MET A 364 -1.53 -15.00 -14.14
N GLY A 365 -0.57 -15.60 -13.44
CA GLY A 365 -0.60 -15.75 -11.98
C GLY A 365 -0.70 -14.41 -11.26
N TYR A 366 0.18 -13.48 -11.60
CA TYR A 366 0.17 -12.14 -11.02
C TYR A 366 -1.07 -11.35 -11.42
N VAL A 367 -1.55 -11.47 -12.66
CA VAL A 367 -2.83 -10.86 -13.09
C VAL A 367 -3.99 -11.39 -12.23
N GLN A 368 -4.09 -12.71 -12.02
CA GLN A 368 -5.11 -13.30 -11.16
C GLN A 368 -5.02 -12.80 -9.72
N GLN A 369 -3.81 -12.69 -9.17
CA GLN A 369 -3.59 -12.12 -7.84
C GLN A 369 -4.12 -10.68 -7.75
N CYS A 370 -3.80 -9.82 -8.73
CA CYS A 370 -4.28 -8.45 -8.76
C CYS A 370 -5.81 -8.35 -8.84
N ASN A 371 -6.44 -9.26 -9.58
CA ASN A 371 -7.90 -9.29 -9.78
C ASN A 371 -8.65 -9.76 -8.52
N ILE A 372 -8.06 -10.61 -7.68
CA ILE A 372 -8.65 -10.99 -6.39
C ILE A 372 -8.91 -9.75 -5.53
N SER A 373 -7.94 -8.83 -5.45
CA SER A 373 -8.11 -7.60 -4.66
C SER A 373 -9.21 -6.69 -5.21
N GLN A 374 -9.37 -6.61 -6.54
CA GLN A 374 -10.48 -5.88 -7.16
C GLN A 374 -11.84 -6.50 -6.82
N LEU A 375 -11.97 -7.82 -6.93
CA LEU A 375 -13.19 -8.54 -6.57
C LEU A 375 -13.56 -8.33 -5.10
N VAL A 376 -12.57 -8.40 -4.20
CA VAL A 376 -12.76 -8.11 -2.77
C VAL A 376 -13.24 -6.69 -2.55
N THR A 377 -12.61 -5.71 -3.18
CA THR A 377 -12.98 -4.28 -3.07
C THR A 377 -14.40 -4.03 -3.59
N GLN A 378 -14.80 -4.68 -4.68
CA GLN A 378 -16.16 -4.56 -5.21
C GLN A 378 -17.18 -5.26 -4.30
N ALA A 379 -16.84 -6.44 -3.78
CA ALA A 379 -17.70 -7.17 -2.88
C ALA A 379 -17.96 -6.42 -1.57
N THR A 380 -16.94 -5.80 -0.97
CA THR A 380 -17.10 -5.01 0.27
C THR A 380 -18.01 -3.81 0.07
N ARG A 381 -17.87 -3.10 -1.06
CA ARG A 381 -18.76 -1.97 -1.42
C ARG A 381 -20.22 -2.40 -1.60
N LEU A 382 -20.45 -3.58 -2.20
CA LEU A 382 -21.79 -4.09 -2.45
C LEU A 382 -22.41 -4.81 -1.25
N ALA A 383 -21.63 -5.16 -0.23
CA ALA A 383 -22.07 -6.03 0.87
C ALA A 383 -23.34 -5.53 1.57
N ASP A 384 -23.48 -4.21 1.76
CA ASP A 384 -24.63 -3.64 2.47
C ASP A 384 -25.84 -3.41 1.55
N SER A 385 -25.62 -3.13 0.25
CA SER A 385 -26.71 -2.83 -0.71
C SER A 385 -27.19 -4.05 -1.50
N ASN A 386 -26.30 -4.98 -1.82
CA ASN A 386 -26.58 -6.20 -2.58
C ASN A 386 -25.73 -7.39 -2.07
N PRO A 387 -26.12 -8.00 -0.93
CA PRO A 387 -25.39 -9.11 -0.32
C PRO A 387 -25.25 -10.34 -1.23
N GLU A 388 -26.20 -10.57 -2.14
CA GLU A 388 -26.16 -11.72 -3.05
C GLU A 388 -25.03 -11.57 -4.07
N GLU A 389 -24.92 -10.39 -4.69
CA GLU A 389 -23.85 -10.10 -5.64
C GLU A 389 -22.48 -10.04 -4.96
N ALA A 390 -22.40 -9.44 -3.77
CA ALA A 390 -21.19 -9.48 -2.96
C ALA A 390 -20.73 -10.92 -2.67
N GLY A 391 -21.68 -11.83 -2.39
CA GLY A 391 -21.38 -13.26 -2.18
C GLY A 391 -20.81 -13.95 -3.42
N LYS A 392 -21.33 -13.64 -4.62
CA LYS A 392 -20.81 -14.18 -5.90
C LYS A 392 -19.40 -13.69 -6.18
N LEU A 393 -19.12 -12.41 -5.93
CA LEU A 393 -17.79 -11.83 -6.07
C LEU A 393 -16.80 -12.47 -5.10
N LEU A 394 -17.17 -12.64 -3.82
CA LEU A 394 -16.33 -13.32 -2.83
C LEU A 394 -16.08 -14.80 -3.20
N ASP A 395 -17.06 -15.53 -3.75
CA ASP A 395 -16.84 -16.92 -4.18
C ASP A 395 -15.91 -17.00 -5.39
N THR A 396 -16.03 -16.05 -6.32
CA THR A 396 -15.12 -15.94 -7.45
C THR A 396 -13.69 -15.66 -6.97
N ALA A 397 -13.52 -14.68 -6.08
CA ALA A 397 -12.25 -14.38 -5.45
C ALA A 397 -11.67 -15.62 -4.74
N ARG A 398 -12.49 -16.34 -3.95
CA ARG A 398 -12.08 -17.54 -3.23
C ARG A 398 -11.57 -18.64 -4.16
N ARG A 399 -12.30 -18.94 -5.24
CA ARG A 399 -11.88 -19.96 -6.22
C ARG A 399 -10.56 -19.58 -6.91
N MET A 400 -10.37 -18.30 -7.22
CA MET A 400 -9.11 -17.81 -7.77
C MET A 400 -7.97 -17.95 -6.77
N THR A 401 -8.19 -17.58 -5.50
CA THR A 401 -7.24 -17.71 -4.40
C THR A 401 -6.78 -19.16 -4.21
N VAL A 402 -7.69 -20.14 -4.32
CA VAL A 402 -7.36 -21.58 -4.31
C VAL A 402 -6.46 -21.94 -5.49
N ARG A 403 -6.78 -21.47 -6.70
CA ARG A 403 -6.01 -21.78 -7.92
C ARG A 403 -4.57 -21.27 -7.83
N ILE A 404 -4.36 -20.07 -7.28
CA ILE A 404 -3.02 -19.51 -7.11
C ILE A 404 -2.30 -20.08 -5.89
N GLY A 405 -2.99 -20.78 -4.97
CA GLY A 405 -2.37 -21.42 -3.81
C GLY A 405 -2.11 -20.47 -2.63
N ASN A 406 -2.85 -19.37 -2.52
CA ASN A 406 -2.68 -18.40 -1.45
C ASN A 406 -3.55 -18.73 -0.22
N GLN A 407 -3.05 -19.61 0.64
CA GLN A 407 -3.80 -20.09 1.82
C GLN A 407 -4.15 -18.96 2.80
N ALA A 408 -3.21 -18.03 3.03
CA ALA A 408 -3.40 -16.96 4.01
C ALA A 408 -4.53 -15.99 3.62
N MET A 409 -4.76 -15.78 2.32
CA MET A 409 -5.89 -15.02 1.79
C MET A 409 -7.18 -15.86 1.74
N LEU A 410 -7.06 -17.16 1.49
CA LEU A 410 -8.20 -18.08 1.44
C LEU A 410 -8.96 -18.12 2.77
N ASP A 411 -8.22 -18.17 3.89
CA ASP A 411 -8.81 -18.20 5.23
C ASP A 411 -9.61 -16.91 5.51
N SER A 412 -9.08 -15.75 5.13
CA SER A 412 -9.76 -14.45 5.25
C SER A 412 -11.05 -14.41 4.41
N LEU A 413 -11.02 -14.94 3.19
CA LEU A 413 -12.22 -14.98 2.32
C LEU A 413 -13.29 -15.93 2.85
N ASN A 414 -12.92 -17.08 3.41
CA ASN A 414 -13.87 -18.03 4.00
C ASN A 414 -14.64 -17.39 5.16
N GLN A 415 -13.94 -16.67 6.03
CA GLN A 415 -14.56 -15.94 7.15
C GLN A 415 -15.61 -14.92 6.65
N ALA A 416 -15.25 -14.11 5.65
CA ALA A 416 -16.17 -13.11 5.09
C ALA A 416 -17.39 -13.74 4.40
N GLN A 417 -17.21 -14.84 3.68
CA GLN A 417 -18.33 -15.56 3.08
C GLN A 417 -19.28 -16.13 4.13
N ASP A 418 -18.74 -16.72 5.20
CA ASP A 418 -19.55 -17.29 6.27
C ASP A 418 -20.36 -16.23 7.01
N GLU A 419 -19.75 -15.08 7.27
CA GLU A 419 -20.41 -13.94 7.90
C GLU A 419 -21.50 -13.35 7.01
N LEU A 420 -21.20 -13.09 5.73
CA LEU A 420 -22.17 -12.59 4.75
C LEU A 420 -23.36 -13.54 4.60
N ARG A 421 -23.12 -14.85 4.58
CA ARG A 421 -24.17 -15.87 4.51
C ARG A 421 -25.07 -15.86 5.75
N LYS A 422 -24.50 -15.73 6.95
CA LYS A 422 -25.24 -15.79 8.23
C LYS A 422 -25.99 -14.50 8.53
N THR A 423 -25.38 -13.36 8.27
CA THR A 423 -25.85 -12.05 8.75
C THR A 423 -26.42 -11.17 7.63
N ARG A 424 -26.19 -11.55 6.36
CA ARG A 424 -26.43 -10.71 5.17
C ARG A 424 -25.65 -9.39 5.17
N LYS A 425 -24.60 -9.30 5.98
CA LYS A 425 -23.69 -8.16 6.07
C LYS A 425 -22.25 -8.64 6.23
N ILE A 426 -21.29 -7.74 6.01
CA ILE A 426 -19.89 -7.95 6.39
C ILE A 426 -19.57 -6.86 7.41
N SER A 427 -19.20 -7.24 8.62
CA SER A 427 -18.75 -6.31 9.65
C SER A 427 -17.53 -5.50 9.19
N SER A 428 -17.35 -4.31 9.76
CA SER A 428 -16.17 -3.48 9.47
C SER A 428 -14.87 -4.23 9.71
N GLY A 429 -14.72 -4.95 10.84
CA GLY A 429 -13.53 -5.76 11.12
C GLY A 429 -13.22 -6.81 10.03
N THR A 430 -14.23 -7.52 9.55
CA THR A 430 -14.05 -8.49 8.46
C THR A 430 -13.75 -7.82 7.13
N ARG A 431 -14.39 -6.67 6.80
CA ARG A 431 -14.08 -5.87 5.59
C ARG A 431 -12.62 -5.43 5.58
N LYS A 432 -12.14 -4.89 6.71
CA LYS A 432 -10.74 -4.51 6.92
C LYS A 432 -9.82 -5.72 6.71
N THR A 433 -10.16 -6.84 7.33
CA THR A 433 -9.34 -8.06 7.27
C THR A 433 -9.15 -8.58 5.84
N ILE A 434 -10.24 -8.71 5.07
CA ILE A 434 -10.13 -9.22 3.69
C ILE A 434 -9.46 -8.22 2.77
N LYS A 435 -9.68 -6.90 2.98
CA LYS A 435 -9.03 -5.87 2.16
C LYS A 435 -7.53 -5.83 2.41
N MET A 436 -7.09 -5.73 3.67
CA MET A 436 -5.68 -5.76 4.05
C MET A 436 -5.02 -7.07 3.61
N GLY A 437 -5.69 -8.20 3.82
CA GLY A 437 -5.24 -9.51 3.35
C GLY A 437 -5.02 -9.54 1.83
N SER A 438 -5.95 -8.98 1.05
CA SER A 438 -5.84 -8.96 -0.42
C SER A 438 -4.65 -8.15 -0.95
N ARG A 439 -4.15 -7.18 -0.15
CA ARG A 439 -3.02 -6.32 -0.53
C ARG A 439 -1.69 -6.80 0.04
N GLY A 440 -1.66 -7.22 1.30
CA GLY A 440 -0.42 -7.55 1.99
C GLY A 440 -0.01 -9.03 1.92
N LYS A 441 -0.95 -9.95 1.72
CA LYS A 441 -0.66 -11.39 1.67
C LYS A 441 -0.48 -11.85 0.22
N THR A 442 0.47 -11.27 -0.50
CA THR A 442 0.78 -11.74 -1.86
C THR A 442 1.68 -12.97 -1.82
N ILE A 443 1.65 -13.77 -2.88
CA ILE A 443 2.61 -14.86 -3.07
C ILE A 443 3.45 -14.59 -4.32
N LYS A 444 4.69 -15.07 -4.27
CA LYS A 444 5.58 -15.04 -5.42
C LYS A 444 5.14 -16.12 -6.41
N MET A 445 4.74 -15.70 -7.61
CA MET A 445 4.38 -16.64 -8.67
C MET A 445 5.66 -17.23 -9.26
N THR A 446 5.60 -18.52 -9.55
CA THR A 446 6.62 -19.24 -10.33
C THR A 446 5.89 -19.89 -11.52
N GLY A 447 6.58 -20.16 -12.62
CA GLY A 447 5.98 -20.54 -13.91
C GLY A 447 5.13 -21.83 -13.96
N ASP A 448 4.85 -22.48 -12.82
CA ASP A 448 4.07 -23.72 -12.70
C ASP A 448 2.62 -23.49 -12.21
N ILE A 449 1.96 -22.43 -12.70
CA ILE A 449 0.51 -22.32 -12.51
C ILE A 449 -0.14 -23.06 -13.67
N ASN A 450 -0.82 -24.18 -13.38
CA ASN A 450 -1.68 -24.87 -14.33
C ASN A 450 -2.81 -23.91 -14.78
N SER A 451 -2.54 -23.10 -15.81
CA SER A 451 -3.48 -22.10 -16.32
C SER A 451 -3.82 -22.29 -17.79
N ASP A 452 -4.70 -23.25 -18.08
CA ASP A 452 -5.61 -23.14 -19.24
C ASP A 452 -6.63 -22.04 -18.90
N LEU A 453 -6.36 -20.81 -19.31
CA LEU A 453 -7.32 -19.71 -19.27
C LEU A 453 -7.81 -19.44 -20.69
N SER A 454 -9.12 -19.50 -20.92
CA SER A 454 -9.70 -19.10 -22.21
C SER A 454 -9.68 -17.58 -22.39
N GLU A 455 -9.78 -17.09 -23.63
CA GLU A 455 -9.87 -15.64 -23.91
C GLU A 455 -11.03 -14.98 -23.16
N GLU A 456 -12.16 -15.68 -23.05
CA GLU A 456 -13.33 -15.22 -22.30
C GLU A 456 -13.04 -15.12 -20.80
N GLN A 457 -12.27 -16.05 -20.23
CA GLN A 457 -11.83 -15.98 -18.83
C GLN A 457 -10.87 -14.81 -18.61
N ILE A 458 -9.96 -14.53 -19.54
CA ILE A 458 -9.07 -13.36 -19.46
C ILE A 458 -9.88 -12.07 -19.52
N ARG A 459 -10.90 -12.00 -20.40
CA ARG A 459 -11.80 -10.84 -20.53
C ARG A 459 -12.61 -10.57 -19.27
N ASN A 460 -13.15 -11.63 -18.67
CA ASN A 460 -13.88 -11.57 -17.40
C ASN A 460 -12.98 -11.19 -16.23
N LEU A 461 -11.74 -11.70 -16.21
CA LEU A 461 -10.73 -11.36 -15.23
C LEU A 461 -10.32 -9.89 -15.31
N SER A 462 -10.30 -9.29 -16.50
CA SER A 462 -9.94 -7.88 -16.71
C SER A 462 -11.11 -6.89 -16.64
N GLY A 463 -12.32 -7.35 -16.32
CA GLY A 463 -13.50 -6.49 -16.20
C GLY A 463 -14.02 -5.90 -17.51
N THR A 464 -13.92 -6.63 -18.63
CA THR A 464 -14.31 -6.17 -19.99
C THR A 464 -15.26 -7.12 -20.73
#